data_AF-A0A2U1N3J8-F1
#
_entry.id   AF-A0A2U1N3J8-F1
#
_cell.length_a   1.000
_cell.length_b   1.000
_cell.length_c   1.000
_cell.angle_alpha   90.00
_cell.angle_beta   90.00
_cell.angle_gamma   90.00
#
_symmetry.space_group_name_H-M   'P 1'
#
loop_
_entity.id
_entity.type
_entity.pdbx_description
1 polymer ?
#
loop_
_entity_poly.entity_id
_entity_poly.type
_entity_poly.pdbx_seq_one_letter_code
_entity_poly.pdbx_strand_id
1 'polypeptide(L)'
;MGSKPWLQPAPSYHPLESYWDTEDDAPLLLLYLNPVHTVVQLRPSMKHLQNLSKKSNTARDEEEQAIKQNSKKQLTNSNPKVHLEAVHDAMLEDVCHPAEIVGKRVRYRLDGSKIIKIYLDPKARNDTEYKLETFSGVYRKLSGKDVVFEYPMTEA
;
A
#
# COMPACT_ATOMS: atom_id res chain seq x y z
N MET A 1 -45.32 -2.81 20.50
CA MET A 1 -44.82 -2.84 19.11
C MET A 1 -43.50 -2.09 19.08
N GLY A 2 -42.37 -2.79 19.30
CA GLY A 2 -41.06 -2.15 19.45
C GLY A 2 -40.48 -1.69 18.11
N SER A 3 -40.05 -0.43 18.04
CA SER A 3 -39.35 0.15 16.89
C SER A 3 -37.93 -0.40 16.80
N LYS A 4 -37.51 -0.79 15.59
CA LYS A 4 -36.21 -1.40 15.30
C LYS A 4 -35.11 -0.33 15.35
N PRO A 5 -34.12 -0.42 16.26
CA PRO A 5 -33.15 0.66 16.51
C PRO A 5 -32.09 0.85 15.39
N TRP A 6 -32.08 -0.01 14.38
CA TRP A 6 -31.15 0.07 13.23
C TRP A 6 -31.76 0.71 11.98
N LEU A 7 -33.01 1.18 12.06
CA LEU A 7 -33.63 1.90 10.95
C LEU A 7 -33.25 3.38 11.05
N GLN A 8 -32.23 3.80 10.33
CA GLN A 8 -31.92 5.23 10.22
C GLN A 8 -33.04 5.94 9.44
N PRO A 9 -33.45 7.15 9.86
CA PRO A 9 -34.44 7.93 9.11
C PRO A 9 -33.90 8.28 7.73
N ALA A 10 -34.78 8.31 6.73
CA ALA A 10 -34.42 8.68 5.37
C ALA A 10 -33.79 10.09 5.35
N PRO A 11 -32.69 10.31 4.60
CA PRO A 11 -32.11 11.64 4.45
C PRO A 11 -33.14 12.59 3.81
N SER A 12 -33.36 13.75 4.43
CA SER A 12 -34.18 14.81 3.83
C SER A 12 -33.42 15.41 2.64
N TYR A 13 -33.91 15.17 1.43
CA TYR A 13 -33.38 15.83 0.24
C TYR A 13 -33.79 17.30 0.24
N HIS A 14 -32.82 18.20 0.15
CA HIS A 14 -33.05 19.61 -0.18
C HIS A 14 -33.07 19.76 -1.71
N PRO A 15 -34.08 20.44 -2.30
CA PRO A 15 -34.16 20.65 -3.74
C PRO A 15 -32.97 21.47 -4.27
N LEU A 16 -32.43 21.04 -5.42
CA LEU A 16 -31.25 21.56 -6.12
C LEU A 16 -31.52 22.92 -6.81
N GLU A 17 -32.00 23.92 -6.09
CA GLU A 17 -32.42 25.21 -6.69
C GLU A 17 -31.76 26.46 -6.08
N SER A 18 -30.75 26.32 -5.23
CA SER A 18 -30.07 27.48 -4.62
C SER A 18 -28.56 27.58 -4.90
N TYR A 19 -28.08 27.01 -6.02
CA TYR A 19 -26.63 27.02 -6.32
C TYR A 19 -26.29 27.36 -7.78
N TRP A 20 -26.89 28.43 -8.30
CA TRP A 20 -26.32 29.27 -9.35
C TRP A 20 -26.80 30.69 -9.02
N ASP A 21 -26.10 31.36 -8.12
CA ASP A 21 -25.02 32.31 -8.40
C ASP A 21 -25.58 33.65 -8.89
N THR A 22 -25.23 34.66 -8.11
CA THR A 22 -25.64 36.04 -8.26
C THR A 22 -24.77 36.66 -9.34
N GLU A 23 -25.25 36.70 -10.58
CA GLU A 23 -24.67 37.54 -11.61
C GLU A 23 -25.78 38.31 -12.31
N ASP A 24 -25.86 39.60 -11.95
CA ASP A 24 -26.36 40.65 -12.81
C ASP A 24 -25.69 40.53 -14.19
N ASP A 25 -26.48 40.23 -15.22
CA ASP A 25 -26.50 40.94 -16.51
C ASP A 25 -27.19 40.10 -17.61
N ALA A 26 -28.38 40.55 -18.02
CA ALA A 26 -28.96 40.28 -19.34
C ALA A 26 -28.26 41.17 -20.42
N PRO A 27 -28.58 41.16 -21.73
CA PRO A 27 -29.63 40.43 -22.47
C PRO A 27 -29.22 39.92 -23.89
N LEU A 28 -30.15 39.16 -24.50
CA LEU A 28 -30.52 39.08 -25.94
C LEU A 28 -29.53 39.61 -26.99
N LEU A 29 -29.24 38.83 -28.05
CA LEU A 29 -29.31 39.29 -29.45
C LEU A 29 -29.29 38.13 -30.46
N LEU A 30 -30.48 37.87 -31.01
CA LEU A 30 -30.74 37.12 -32.24
C LEU A 30 -30.50 38.09 -33.41
N LEU A 31 -29.50 37.85 -34.28
CA LEU A 31 -29.45 38.49 -35.61
C LEU A 31 -28.91 37.55 -36.70
N TYR A 32 -29.88 37.09 -37.50
CA TYR A 32 -29.88 36.76 -38.92
C TYR A 32 -28.83 37.53 -39.76
N LEU A 33 -28.13 36.85 -40.69
CA LEU A 33 -27.86 37.38 -42.03
C LEU A 33 -27.48 36.27 -43.03
N ASN A 34 -27.82 36.53 -44.28
CA ASN A 34 -28.10 35.61 -45.39
C ASN A 34 -26.89 34.94 -46.09
N PRO A 35 -27.14 33.90 -46.91
CA PRO A 35 -26.15 32.96 -47.42
C PRO A 35 -25.78 33.25 -48.88
N VAL A 36 -24.68 33.97 -49.14
CA VAL A 36 -24.06 34.00 -50.47
C VAL A 36 -22.57 34.26 -50.31
N HIS A 37 -21.73 33.22 -50.36
CA HIS A 37 -20.50 33.19 -51.17
C HIS A 37 -19.77 31.84 -51.04
N THR A 38 -19.47 31.27 -52.22
CA THR A 38 -18.41 30.31 -52.53
C THR A 38 -18.50 28.88 -51.98
N VAL A 39 -19.26 28.06 -52.71
CA VAL A 39 -18.92 26.63 -52.89
C VAL A 39 -17.85 26.57 -53.97
N VAL A 40 -16.57 26.47 -53.59
CA VAL A 40 -15.50 25.99 -54.48
C VAL A 40 -14.67 24.96 -53.72
N GLN A 41 -15.01 23.70 -53.98
CA GLN A 41 -14.13 22.55 -54.16
C GLN A 41 -12.92 22.39 -53.22
N LEU A 42 -13.01 21.40 -52.33
CA LEU A 42 -12.01 20.34 -52.18
C LEU A 42 -12.75 19.10 -51.67
N ARG A 43 -13.24 18.24 -52.57
CA ARG A 43 -13.69 16.89 -52.19
C ARG A 43 -12.45 16.05 -51.89
N PRO A 44 -12.19 15.63 -50.64
CA PRO A 44 -11.17 14.62 -50.40
C PRO A 44 -11.65 13.34 -51.08
N SER A 45 -10.81 12.75 -51.93
CA SER A 45 -11.08 11.45 -52.54
C SER A 45 -11.52 10.45 -51.47
N MET A 46 -12.61 9.72 -51.71
CA MET A 46 -13.21 8.71 -50.82
C MET A 46 -12.20 7.70 -50.24
N LYS A 47 -11.02 7.56 -50.85
CA LYS A 47 -9.91 6.72 -50.38
C LYS A 47 -9.20 7.30 -49.15
N HIS A 48 -9.12 8.63 -49.04
CA HIS A 48 -8.48 9.32 -47.92
C HIS A 48 -9.33 9.25 -46.65
N LEU A 49 -10.66 9.34 -46.77
CA LEU A 49 -11.60 9.21 -45.65
C LEU A 49 -11.61 7.79 -45.06
N GLN A 50 -11.43 6.76 -45.89
CA GLN A 50 -11.34 5.37 -45.42
C GLN A 50 -10.03 5.09 -44.66
N ASN A 51 -8.92 5.72 -45.05
CA ASN A 51 -7.65 5.56 -44.34
C ASN A 51 -7.62 6.31 -43.01
N LEU A 52 -8.27 7.48 -42.93
CA LEU A 52 -8.43 8.20 -41.66
C LEU A 52 -9.35 7.45 -40.68
N SER A 53 -10.43 6.84 -41.17
CA SER A 53 -11.32 6.01 -40.34
C SER A 53 -10.65 4.70 -39.87
N LYS A 54 -9.88 4.02 -40.74
CA LYS A 54 -9.11 2.84 -40.36
C LYS A 54 -8.02 3.18 -39.33
N LYS A 55 -7.32 4.30 -39.50
CA LYS A 55 -6.25 4.74 -38.60
C LYS A 55 -6.75 5.26 -37.26
N SER A 56 -7.96 5.84 -37.21
CA SER A 56 -8.59 6.25 -35.95
C SER A 56 -9.17 5.09 -35.13
N ASN A 57 -9.54 3.98 -35.78
CA ASN A 57 -10.03 2.78 -35.10
C ASN A 57 -8.86 1.94 -34.55
N THR A 58 -7.81 1.73 -35.34
CA THR A 58 -6.60 1.03 -34.85
C THR A 58 -5.90 1.78 -33.71
N ALA A 59 -5.88 3.12 -33.75
CA ALA A 59 -5.27 3.92 -32.68
C ALA A 59 -6.08 3.89 -31.37
N ARG A 60 -7.42 3.75 -31.43
CA ARG A 60 -8.26 3.60 -30.23
C ARG A 60 -8.14 2.19 -29.61
N ASP A 61 -7.98 1.17 -30.45
CA ASP A 61 -7.82 -0.21 -29.99
C ASP A 61 -6.44 -0.44 -29.33
N GLU A 62 -5.39 0.22 -29.81
CA GLU A 62 -4.04 0.16 -29.21
C GLU A 62 -3.98 0.89 -27.86
N GLU A 63 -4.70 2.01 -27.70
CA GLU A 63 -4.77 2.77 -26.46
C GLU A 63 -5.65 2.09 -25.39
N GLU A 64 -6.77 1.46 -25.78
CA GLU A 64 -7.59 0.64 -24.87
C GLU A 64 -6.87 -0.64 -24.41
N GLN A 65 -6.04 -1.24 -25.27
CA GLN A 65 -5.27 -2.44 -24.93
C GLN A 65 -4.12 -2.14 -23.95
N ALA A 66 -3.50 -0.96 -24.05
CA ALA A 66 -2.49 -0.51 -23.09
C ALA A 66 -3.09 -0.24 -21.69
N ILE A 67 -4.30 0.31 -21.61
CA ILE A 67 -5.00 0.55 -20.33
C ILE A 67 -5.43 -0.78 -19.68
N LYS A 68 -5.89 -1.76 -20.46
CA LYS A 68 -6.22 -3.13 -19.97
C LYS A 68 -5.00 -3.95 -19.57
N GLN A 69 -3.83 -3.74 -20.20
CA GLN A 69 -2.59 -4.39 -19.78
C GLN A 69 -2.00 -3.76 -18.51
N ASN A 70 -2.19 -2.45 -18.31
CA ASN A 70 -1.72 -1.76 -17.11
C ASN A 70 -2.59 -2.05 -15.87
N SER A 71 -3.89 -2.24 -16.04
CA SER A 71 -4.79 -2.61 -14.92
C SER A 71 -4.52 -4.01 -14.33
N LYS A 72 -3.97 -4.93 -15.13
CA LYS A 72 -3.47 -6.23 -14.63
C LYS A 72 -2.10 -6.17 -13.95
N LYS A 73 -1.31 -5.11 -14.19
CA LYS A 73 0.03 -4.94 -13.58
C LYS A 73 0.03 -4.14 -12.27
N GLN A 74 -1.10 -3.51 -11.91
CA GLN A 74 -1.21 -2.71 -10.68
C GLN A 74 -2.03 -3.37 -9.54
N LEU A 75 -2.16 -4.70 -9.52
CA LEU A 75 -2.92 -5.42 -8.47
C LEU A 75 -2.07 -6.23 -7.49
N THR A 76 -0.77 -6.00 -7.42
CA THR A 76 0.05 -6.51 -6.32
C THR A 76 0.88 -5.41 -5.71
N ASN A 77 0.25 -4.30 -5.31
CA ASN A 77 0.75 -3.59 -4.14
C ASN A 77 0.38 -4.43 -2.90
N SER A 78 0.93 -5.64 -2.83
CA SER A 78 0.90 -6.43 -1.61
C SER A 78 1.78 -5.67 -0.64
N ASN A 79 1.16 -4.83 0.18
CA ASN A 79 1.83 -4.32 1.38
C ASN A 79 2.48 -5.54 2.05
N PRO A 80 3.82 -5.65 2.10
CA PRO A 80 4.46 -6.86 2.58
C PRO A 80 4.00 -7.04 4.02
N LYS A 81 3.25 -8.12 4.28
CA LYS A 81 2.86 -8.48 5.64
C LYS A 81 4.15 -8.88 6.36
N VAL A 82 4.74 -7.91 7.07
CA VAL A 82 5.85 -8.18 7.98
C VAL A 82 5.30 -9.01 9.14
N HIS A 83 5.71 -10.27 9.20
CA HIS A 83 5.36 -11.15 10.30
C HIS A 83 6.05 -10.62 11.57
N LEU A 84 5.31 -10.53 12.68
CA LEU A 84 5.87 -10.07 13.95
C LEU A 84 7.09 -10.90 14.38
N GLU A 85 7.13 -12.18 14.02
CA GLU A 85 8.28 -13.05 14.27
C GLU A 85 9.54 -12.60 13.53
N ALA A 86 9.42 -12.19 12.27
CA ALA A 86 10.55 -11.66 11.50
C ALA A 86 11.10 -10.37 12.12
N VAL A 87 10.22 -9.51 12.65
CA VAL A 87 10.63 -8.30 13.38
C VAL A 87 11.38 -8.67 14.66
N HIS A 88 10.90 -9.68 15.41
CA HIS A 88 11.58 -10.13 16.61
C HIS A 88 12.97 -10.72 16.33
N ASP A 89 13.12 -11.46 15.23
CA ASP A 89 14.41 -12.04 14.86
C ASP A 89 15.40 -10.94 14.43
N ALA A 90 14.98 -9.98 13.62
CA ALA A 90 15.80 -8.82 13.26
C ALA A 90 16.21 -7.97 14.48
N MET A 91 15.27 -7.73 15.41
CA MET A 91 15.60 -7.00 16.65
C MET A 91 16.63 -7.72 17.51
N LEU A 92 16.61 -9.06 17.54
CA LEU A 92 17.59 -9.82 18.31
C LEU A 92 18.99 -9.65 17.71
N GLU A 93 19.11 -9.70 16.39
CA GLU A 93 20.37 -9.45 15.66
C GLU A 93 20.93 -8.06 15.98
N ASP A 94 20.08 -7.02 15.95
CA ASP A 94 20.49 -5.65 16.25
C ASP A 94 20.96 -5.47 17.70
N VAL A 95 20.28 -6.11 18.67
CA VAL A 95 20.63 -5.98 20.10
C VAL A 95 21.95 -6.66 20.44
N CYS A 96 22.26 -7.79 19.80
CA CYS A 96 23.45 -8.58 20.15
C CYS A 96 24.72 -8.21 19.38
N HIS A 97 24.64 -7.25 18.45
CA HIS A 97 25.81 -6.71 17.76
C HIS A 97 26.88 -6.23 18.77
N PRO A 98 28.16 -6.65 18.66
CA PRO A 98 28.84 -7.29 17.53
C PRO A 98 28.86 -8.83 17.51
N ALA A 99 28.24 -9.51 18.49
CA ALA A 99 28.23 -10.97 18.54
C ALA A 99 27.15 -11.55 17.62
N GLU A 100 27.47 -12.61 16.88
CA GLU A 100 26.52 -13.32 16.03
C GLU A 100 25.75 -14.39 16.81
N ILE A 101 24.48 -14.58 16.46
CA ILE A 101 23.63 -15.61 17.06
C ILE A 101 23.89 -16.94 16.34
N VAL A 102 24.37 -17.93 17.08
CA VAL A 102 24.59 -19.30 16.58
C VAL A 102 23.30 -20.11 16.58
N GLY A 103 22.42 -19.86 17.57
CA GLY A 103 21.18 -20.61 17.68
C GLY A 103 20.18 -20.04 18.67
N LYS A 104 18.93 -20.46 18.51
CA LYS A 104 17.79 -20.04 19.33
C LYS A 104 17.02 -21.28 19.78
N ARG A 105 16.82 -21.41 21.08
CA ARG A 105 15.99 -22.46 21.69
C ARG A 105 14.86 -21.82 22.46
N VAL A 106 13.67 -22.38 22.36
CA VAL A 106 12.51 -21.93 23.11
C VAL A 106 12.16 -23.00 24.13
N ARG A 107 12.01 -22.60 25.40
CA ARG A 107 11.51 -23.47 26.45
C ARG A 107 10.18 -22.93 26.97
N TYR A 108 9.21 -23.83 27.08
CA TYR A 108 7.92 -23.57 27.72
C TYR A 108 7.98 -24.11 29.16
N ARG A 109 7.63 -23.29 30.14
CA ARG A 109 7.46 -23.72 31.53
C ARG A 109 6.05 -24.29 31.75
N LEU A 110 5.87 -25.04 32.82
CA LEU A 110 4.56 -25.58 33.22
C LEU A 110 3.55 -24.45 33.51
N ASP A 111 4.04 -23.29 33.95
CA ASP A 111 3.25 -22.07 34.18
C ASP A 111 2.75 -21.41 32.86
N GLY A 112 3.11 -21.95 31.70
CA GLY A 112 2.79 -21.39 30.38
C GLY A 112 3.73 -20.26 29.92
N SER A 113 4.67 -19.83 30.76
CA SER A 113 5.66 -18.81 30.39
C SER A 113 6.67 -19.35 29.37
N LYS A 114 7.01 -18.51 28.39
CA LYS A 114 7.96 -18.79 27.31
C LYS A 114 9.29 -18.12 27.63
N ILE A 115 10.37 -18.90 27.65
CA ILE A 115 11.74 -18.40 27.80
C ILE A 115 12.52 -18.75 26.54
N ILE A 116 13.15 -17.75 25.96
CA ILE A 116 13.98 -17.90 24.77
C ILE A 116 15.43 -17.94 25.22
N LYS A 117 16.12 -19.04 24.95
CA LYS A 117 17.56 -19.17 25.13
C LYS A 117 18.25 -18.86 23.80
N ILE A 118 19.14 -17.89 23.80
CA ILE A 118 19.91 -17.49 22.63
C ILE A 118 21.36 -17.85 22.87
N TYR A 119 21.94 -18.53 21.88
CA TYR A 119 23.34 -18.95 21.88
C TYR A 119 24.12 -17.98 21.01
N LEU A 120 25.10 -17.31 21.62
CA LEU A 120 26.03 -16.41 20.94
C LEU A 120 27.30 -17.17 20.53
N ASP A 121 28.02 -16.67 19.52
CA ASP A 121 29.30 -17.25 19.10
C ASP A 121 30.33 -17.13 20.24
N PRO A 122 30.95 -18.24 20.71
CA PRO A 122 31.99 -18.21 21.74
C PRO A 122 33.21 -17.35 21.37
N LYS A 123 33.45 -17.04 20.08
CA LYS A 123 34.57 -16.17 19.67
C LYS A 123 34.44 -14.74 20.20
N ALA A 124 33.22 -14.22 20.30
CA ALA A 124 32.95 -12.86 20.77
C ALA A 124 32.77 -12.77 22.30
N ARG A 125 33.01 -13.87 23.02
CA ARG A 125 32.74 -14.00 24.45
C ARG A 125 33.43 -12.94 25.30
N ASN A 126 34.72 -12.70 25.05
CA ASN A 126 35.53 -11.79 25.85
C ASN A 126 34.96 -10.35 25.87
N ASP A 127 34.32 -9.92 24.77
CA ASP A 127 33.84 -8.54 24.62
C ASP A 127 32.37 -8.35 25.01
N THR A 128 31.60 -9.43 25.09
CA THR A 128 30.13 -9.37 25.26
C THR A 128 29.62 -10.07 26.51
N GLU A 129 30.44 -10.89 27.20
CA GLU A 129 30.07 -11.59 28.45
C GLU A 129 29.60 -10.64 29.55
N TYR A 130 30.22 -9.48 29.71
CA TYR A 130 29.80 -8.49 30.71
C TYR A 130 28.48 -7.76 30.37
N LYS A 131 27.98 -7.89 29.12
CA LYS A 131 26.76 -7.20 28.65
C LYS A 131 25.52 -8.10 28.63
N LEU A 132 25.64 -9.39 28.93
CA LEU A 132 24.55 -10.36 28.76
C LEU A 132 23.28 -9.97 29.53
N GLU A 133 23.43 -9.45 30.75
CA GLU A 133 22.30 -8.97 31.56
C GLU A 133 21.66 -7.70 30.96
N THR A 134 22.45 -6.88 30.28
CA THR A 134 21.93 -5.69 29.58
C THR A 134 21.11 -6.09 28.37
N PHE A 135 21.56 -7.07 27.57
CA PHE A 135 20.82 -7.56 26.41
C PHE A 135 19.45 -8.12 26.79
N SER A 136 19.37 -8.93 27.86
CA SER A 136 18.10 -9.44 28.36
C SER A 136 17.18 -8.33 28.86
N GLY A 137 17.73 -7.33 29.55
CA GLY A 137 17.01 -6.15 30.01
C GLY A 137 16.44 -5.30 28.87
N VAL A 138 17.24 -5.04 27.82
CA VAL A 138 16.82 -4.25 26.65
C VAL A 138 15.71 -4.96 25.90
N TYR A 139 15.88 -6.25 25.60
CA TYR A 139 14.86 -7.00 24.87
C TYR A 139 13.56 -7.14 25.66
N ARG A 140 13.64 -7.34 26.99
CA ARG A 140 12.47 -7.34 27.87
C ARG A 140 11.73 -6.00 27.85
N LYS A 141 12.44 -4.87 27.78
CA LYS A 141 11.82 -3.53 27.69
C LYS A 141 11.16 -3.30 26.33
N LEU A 142 11.77 -3.75 25.23
CA LEU A 142 11.25 -3.52 23.88
C LEU A 142 10.08 -4.45 23.53
N SER A 143 10.15 -5.73 23.92
CA SER A 143 9.17 -6.73 23.49
C SER A 143 8.38 -7.40 24.63
N GLY A 144 8.72 -7.15 25.89
CA GLY A 144 8.06 -7.79 27.04
C GLY A 144 8.32 -9.30 27.16
N LYS A 145 9.28 -9.86 26.42
CA LYS A 145 9.58 -11.30 26.40
C LYS A 145 10.84 -11.59 27.20
N ASP A 146 10.85 -12.74 27.88
CA ASP A 146 12.00 -13.16 28.66
C ASP A 146 13.02 -13.92 27.81
N VAL A 147 14.26 -13.46 27.82
CA VAL A 147 15.36 -13.97 27.00
C VAL A 147 16.59 -14.14 27.87
N VAL A 148 17.24 -15.29 27.70
CA VAL A 148 18.48 -15.64 28.39
C VAL A 148 19.56 -15.87 27.33
N PHE A 149 20.66 -15.14 27.43
CA PHE A 149 21.82 -15.28 26.56
C PHE A 149 22.85 -16.18 27.23
N GLU A 150 23.30 -17.22 26.52
CA GLU A 150 24.30 -18.18 26.99
C GLU A 150 25.29 -18.47 25.85
N TYR A 151 26.51 -18.90 26.19
CA TYR A 151 27.42 -19.46 25.19
C TYR A 151 27.22 -20.98 25.11
N PRO A 152 27.26 -21.58 23.91
CA PRO A 152 27.32 -23.02 23.82
C PRO A 152 28.61 -23.49 24.50
N MET A 153 28.48 -24.38 25.48
CA MET A 153 29.63 -25.07 26.03
C MET A 153 30.06 -26.06 24.95
N THR A 154 31.07 -25.70 24.17
CA THR A 154 31.68 -26.59 23.20
C THR A 154 32.18 -27.81 23.95
N GLU A 155 31.48 -28.94 23.83
CA GLU A 155 32.09 -30.25 24.00
C GLU A 155 33.00 -30.45 22.78
N ALA A 156 34.28 -30.13 22.93
CA ALA A 156 35.35 -30.45 22.00
C ALA A 156 36.60 -30.80 22.81
#